data_AF-B6TCH7-F1
#
_entry.id   AF-B6TCH7-F1
#
_cell.length_a   1.000
_cell.length_b   1.000
_cell.length_c   1.000
_cell.angle_alpha   90.00
_cell.angle_beta   90.00
_cell.angle_gamma   90.00
#
_symmetry.space_group_name_H-M   'P 1'
#
loop_
_entity.id
_entity.type
_entity.pdbx_description
1 polymer ?
#
loop_
_entity_poly.entity_id
_entity_poly.type
_entity_poly.pdbx_seq_one_letter_code
_entity_poly.pdbx_strand_id
1 'polypeptide(L)' 'MICMVVTARIVMPRATVRLSAGRIWFSMPDQALCFLGGANSIFANEKLLTTANNDFDVDQAMFTFCSPIYAYAIY' A
#
# COMPACT_ATOMS: atom_id res chain seq x y z
N MET A 1 -2.55 -2.55 11.22
CA MET A 1 -1.50 -1.69 10.60
C MET A 1 -1.91 -0.25 10.40
N ILE A 2 -3.20 0.08 10.25
CA ILE A 2 -3.66 1.45 10.03
C ILE A 2 -3.08 2.50 11.00
N CYS A 3 -3.06 2.24 12.31
CA CYS A 3 -2.52 3.19 13.29
C CYS A 3 -1.06 3.55 13.00
N MET A 4 -0.22 2.56 12.66
CA MET A 4 1.18 2.79 12.34
C MET A 4 1.36 3.66 11.09
N VAL A 5 0.52 3.46 10.06
CA VAL A 5 0.55 4.25 8.83
C VAL A 5 0.19 5.71 9.11
N VAL A 6 -0.90 5.94 9.85
CA VAL A 6 -1.36 7.29 10.22
C VAL A 6 -0.32 8.00 11.08
N THR A 7 0.22 7.31 12.09
CA THR A 7 1.30 7.87 12.92
C THR A 7 2.52 8.22 12.08
N ALA A 8 2.96 7.35 11.17
CA ALA A 8 4.09 7.62 10.29
C ALA A 8 3.84 8.83 9.38
N ARG A 9 2.63 8.97 8.81
CA ARG A 9 2.27 10.13 7.99
C ARG A 9 2.23 11.42 8.80
N ILE A 10 1.71 11.40 10.03
CA ILE A 10 1.67 12.59 10.90
C ILE A 10 3.07 13.03 11.31
N VAL A 11 3.91 12.08 11.74
CA VAL A 11 5.27 12.37 12.23
C VAL A 11 6.21 12.75 11.08
N MET A 12 6.02 12.18 9.88
CA MET A 12 6.87 12.39 8.71
C MET A 12 6.04 12.80 7.48
N PRO A 13 5.47 14.02 7.44
CA PRO A 13 4.47 14.42 6.45
C PRO A 13 4.97 14.41 5.00
N ARG A 14 6.27 14.62 4.78
CA ARG A 14 6.89 14.66 3.45
C ARG A 14 7.49 13.33 2.99
N ALA A 15 7.57 12.33 3.88
CA ALA A 15 8.18 11.05 3.55
C ALA A 15 7.26 10.19 2.69
N THR A 16 7.85 9.29 1.90
CA THR A 16 7.10 8.19 1.30
C THR A 16 6.81 7.16 2.39
N VAL A 17 5.53 6.84 2.57
CA VAL A 17 5.07 5.78 3.47
C VAL A 17 4.64 4.61 2.61
N ARG A 18 5.47 3.57 2.57
CA ARG A 18 5.24 2.39 1.71
C ARG A 18 4.52 1.29 2.48
N LEU A 19 3.44 0.77 1.90
CA LEU A 19 2.82 -0.47 2.34
C LEU A 19 3.58 -1.62 1.68
N SER A 20 4.40 -2.34 2.45
CA SER A 20 5.37 -3.33 1.92
C SER A 20 4.94 -4.78 2.20
N ALA A 21 5.70 -5.52 2.98
CA ALA A 21 5.48 -6.94 3.22
C ALA A 21 4.19 -7.21 4.01
N GLY A 22 3.53 -8.33 3.72
CA GLY A 22 2.35 -8.81 4.45
C GLY A 22 1.00 -8.37 3.86
N ARG A 23 0.98 -7.60 2.77
CA ARG A 23 -0.24 -7.18 2.07
C ARG A 23 -1.12 -8.32 1.59
N ILE A 24 -0.52 -9.46 1.25
CA ILE A 24 -1.22 -10.68 0.83
C ILE A 24 -2.23 -11.18 1.87
N TRP A 25 -2.04 -10.81 3.14
CA TRP A 25 -2.92 -11.20 4.23
C TRP A 25 -3.99 -10.15 4.55
N PHE A 26 -3.99 -9.01 3.86
CA PHE A 26 -4.96 -7.94 4.09
C PHE A 26 -6.08 -8.00 3.08
N SER A 27 -7.31 -7.79 3.58
CA SER A 27 -8.44 -7.56 2.71
C SER A 27 -8.25 -6.27 1.89
N MET A 28 -8.92 -6.18 0.76
CA MET A 28 -8.89 -4.98 -0.09
C MET A 28 -9.36 -3.72 0.69
N PRO A 29 -10.42 -3.75 1.53
CA PRO A 29 -10.76 -2.63 2.40
C PRO A 29 -9.68 -2.24 3.40
N ASP A 30 -8.97 -3.20 4.00
CA ASP A 30 -7.90 -2.90 4.97
C ASP A 30 -6.72 -2.18 4.31
N GLN A 31 -6.36 -2.61 3.09
CA GLN A 31 -5.34 -1.94 2.30
C GLN A 31 -5.81 -0.53 1.91
N ALA A 32 -7.04 -0.39 1.43
CA ALA A 32 -7.63 0.90 1.09
C ALA A 32 -7.62 1.88 2.28
N LEU A 33 -7.94 1.42 3.49
CA LEU A 33 -7.83 2.22 4.71
C LEU A 33 -6.39 2.68 4.98
N CYS A 34 -5.40 1.82 4.75
CA CYS A 34 -3.99 2.21 4.91
C CYS A 34 -3.59 3.30 3.91
N PHE A 35 -4.05 3.22 2.66
CA PHE A 35 -3.83 4.27 1.66
C PHE A 35 -4.53 5.59 2.04
N LEU A 36 -5.78 5.52 2.51
CA LEU A 36 -6.50 6.69 3.04
C LEU A 36 -5.77 7.30 4.26
N GLY A 37 -5.17 6.45 5.11
CA GLY A 37 -4.35 6.86 6.25
C GLY A 37 -2.99 7.47 5.90
N GLY A 38 -2.64 7.55 4.62
CA GLY A 38 -1.44 8.24 4.13
C GLY A 38 -0.32 7.35 3.61
N ALA A 39 -0.53 6.05 3.44
CA ALA A 39 0.37 5.25 2.60
C ALA A 39 0.28 5.71 1.14
N ASN A 40 1.41 5.80 0.45
CA ASN A 40 1.49 6.35 -0.91
C ASN A 40 2.48 5.60 -1.82
N SER A 41 2.85 4.36 -1.47
CA SER A 41 3.72 3.52 -2.30
C SER A 41 3.54 2.04 -1.98
N ILE A 42 3.79 1.17 -2.97
CA ILE A 42 3.86 -0.30 -2.81
C ILE A 42 5.00 -0.90 -3.64
N PHE A 43 5.30 -2.18 -3.39
CA PHE A 43 6.04 -3.03 -4.33
C PHE A 43 5.06 -3.71 -5.29
N ALA A 44 5.38 -3.71 -6.59
CA ALA A 44 4.54 -4.29 -7.64
C ALA A 44 5.15 -5.51 -8.35
N ASN A 45 6.34 -5.96 -7.92
CA ASN A 45 6.90 -7.22 -8.42
C ASN A 45 6.11 -8.42 -7.92
N GLU A 46 6.15 -9.53 -8.66
CA GLU A 46 5.51 -10.81 -8.29
C GLU A 46 5.98 -11.35 -6.94
N LYS A 47 7.22 -11.06 -6.56
CA LYS A 47 7.86 -11.53 -5.34
C LYS A 47 8.58 -10.38 -4.63
N LEU A 48 8.56 -10.44 -3.30
CA LEU A 48 9.43 -9.64 -2.44
C LEU A 48 10.81 -10.32 -2.36
N LEU A 49 11.51 -10.19 -1.23
CA LEU A 49 12.82 -10.81 -1.03
C LEU A 49 12.75 -12.35 -1.07
N THR A 50 11.83 -12.95 -0.32
CA THR A 50 11.69 -14.42 -0.23
C THR A 50 10.24 -14.91 -0.36
N THR A 51 9.27 -14.02 -0.22
CA THR A 51 7.83 -14.34 -0.19
C THR A 51 7.12 -13.80 -1.42
N ALA A 52 6.03 -14.46 -1.83
CA ALA A 52 5.13 -13.94 -2.85
C ALA A 52 4.56 -12.57 -2.44
N ASN A 53 4.29 -11.73 -3.44
CA ASN A 53 3.62 -10.44 -3.27
C ASN A 53 2.17 -10.53 -3.76
N ASN A 54 1.41 -9.46 -3.60
CA ASN A 54 0.11 -9.34 -4.25
C ASN A 54 0.24 -9.40 -5.77
N ASP A 55 -0.81 -9.87 -6.41
CA ASP A 55 -0.98 -9.79 -7.85
C ASP A 55 -1.12 -8.33 -8.29
N PHE A 56 -0.44 -7.98 -9.38
CA PHE A 56 -0.44 -6.65 -9.97
C PHE A 56 -1.84 -6.21 -10.39
N ASP A 57 -2.64 -7.12 -10.98
CA ASP A 57 -3.97 -6.79 -11.49
C ASP A 57 -4.93 -6.48 -10.34
N VAL A 58 -4.78 -7.17 -9.21
CA VAL A 58 -5.55 -6.91 -7.99
C VAL A 58 -5.22 -5.54 -7.42
N ASP A 59 -3.94 -5.18 -7.40
CA ASP A 59 -3.48 -3.87 -6.93
C ASP A 59 -3.98 -2.74 -7.85
N GLN A 60 -3.95 -2.96 -9.16
CA GLN A 60 -4.46 -2.00 -10.14
C GLN A 60 -5.99 -1.83 -10.04
N ALA A 61 -6.74 -2.91 -9.84
CA ALA A 61 -8.19 -2.85 -9.62
C ALA A 61 -8.52 -2.04 -8.35
N MET A 62 -7.75 -2.22 -7.28
CA MET A 62 -7.91 -1.45 -6.04
C MET A 62 -7.63 0.04 -6.24
N PHE A 63 -6.55 0.42 -6.92
CA PHE A 63 -6.27 1.84 -7.19
C PHE A 63 -7.31 2.48 -8.09
N THR A 64 -7.83 1.72 -9.05
CA THR A 64 -8.91 2.20 -9.94
C THR A 64 -10.19 2.46 -9.14
N PHE A 65 -10.55 1.54 -8.24
CA PHE A 65 -11.74 1.67 -7.40
C PHE A 65 -11.61 2.80 -6.36
N CYS A 66 -10.41 3.02 -5.80
CA CYS A 66 -10.16 3.98 -4.72
C CYS A 66 -9.63 5.37 -5.16
N SER A 67 -9.70 5.77 -6.43
CA SER A 67 -9.14 7.06 -6.90
C SER A 67 -9.72 8.28 -6.15
N PRO A 68 -8.91 9.23 -5.60
CA PRO A 68 -7.60 9.70 -6.09
C PRO A 68 -6.44 9.49 -5.10
N ILE A 69 -6.22 8.26 -4.64
CA ILE A 69 -5.05 7.98 -3.80
C ILE A 69 -3.81 7.93 -4.70
N TYR A 70 -2.95 8.95 -4.59
CA TYR A 70 -1.63 9.02 -5.26
C TYR A 70 -0.65 8.00 -4.67
N ALA A 71 -0.93 6.71 -4.84
CA ALA A 71 0.04 5.65 -4.60
C ALA A 71 0.75 5.31 -5.90
N TYR A 72 2.09 5.35 -5.87
CA TYR A 72 2.88 4.89 -7.00
C TYR A 72 3.48 3.52 -6.70
N ALA A 73 3.35 2.62 -7.66
CA ALA A 73 3.99 1.33 -7.64
C ALA A 73 5.47 1.47 -7.98
N ILE A 74 6.32 0.77 -7.25
CA ILE A 74 7.74 0.64 -7.57
C ILE A 74 7.99 -0.80 -7.95
N TYR A 75 8.52 -0.98 -9.15
CA TYR A 75 9.06 -2.21 -9.69
C TYR A 75 10.52 -2.35 -9.21
#